data_AF-A0A5E4SCZ8-F1
#
_entry.id   AF-A0A5E4SCZ8-F1
#
_cell.length_a   1.000
_cell.length_b   1.000
_cell.length_c   1.000
_cell.angle_alpha   90.00
_cell.angle_beta   90.00
_cell.angle_gamma   90.00
#
_symmetry.space_group_name_H-M   'P 1'
#
loop_
_entity.id
_entity.type
_entity.pdbx_description
1 polymer ?
#
loop_
_entity_poly.entity_id
_entity_poly.type
_entity_poly.pdbx_seq_one_letter_code
_entity_poly.pdbx_strand_id
1 'polypeptide(L)'
;MGLYGITGPISTALYSPSEGSRESSKDLIRAFDEEIRSYAGNSYALHRAVDRLVRKLIAPGVWDALGTRFQSGTEALSMVERLVIQHLSTSANGMDLVRSLRIVDELVTGASKVIRSLTPEVRSEMVSRWSDPERTSVYMTSNQVIAVEIPGTGFRCPVMCVGLSGRGWSLTQHEVTQLLTARLEDRSDGATALSLLPEVAEHQRYLTGHLWAALVGVDGSPLEGVDQAAVRGLALSLLNAFESVDVTPAIHEPLCAFFDRVGDDEGAARSYEQLAQTHERMGRHATPRKSDGLYLQAANCRSIAASYFEKAASLKAAAIQYREAGASFAKAHETSRALEHHELAAVTMSGAATLCDVESLLGGMREPRHGELARLCSLYERCAEIFAARDRRVSAALLHILAADYLVEHRPKRLGRDEVSALATHHRRRARDYFNAAELRGAPQDLRQLVWYSIERRLDELTSQQGLSGENYVVRFVDASDIISFHEFEATPGDAWVLMLTGERPNGVRIYDLVTAHTMRRLAPARRLTDVFVPGGERKWPHPILPRAFEAGDFIEGAGVIDMILSAPREPKAGAIPVSLSAPGEELPPPGASR
;
A
#
# COMPACT_ATOMS: atom_id res chain seq x y z
N MET A 1 21.02 6.41 35.11
CA MET A 1 22.48 6.64 35.00
C MET A 1 22.70 8.12 35.26
N GLY A 2 23.42 8.44 36.33
CA GLY A 2 23.62 9.81 36.77
C GLY A 2 24.57 10.57 35.85
N LEU A 3 24.26 11.84 35.61
CA LEU A 3 25.14 12.81 34.97
C LEU A 3 26.35 13.09 35.88
N TYR A 4 27.43 12.33 35.71
CA TYR A 4 28.78 12.79 36.07
C TYR A 4 29.26 13.74 34.97
N GLY A 5 29.98 14.83 35.18
CA GLY A 5 30.59 15.39 36.37
C GLY A 5 31.59 16.44 35.88
N ILE A 6 31.42 17.71 36.26
CA ILE A 6 32.47 18.73 36.16
C ILE A 6 32.42 19.52 37.46
N THR A 7 33.22 19.07 38.42
CA THR A 7 33.51 19.78 39.66
C THR A 7 34.54 20.88 39.38
N GLY A 8 34.12 22.14 39.51
CA GLY A 8 34.99 23.30 39.67
C GLY A 8 34.50 24.13 40.88
N PRO A 9 35.39 24.75 41.67
CA PRO A 9 35.07 25.21 43.02
C PRO A 9 34.09 26.38 43.00
N ILE A 10 33.01 26.25 43.78
CA ILE A 10 32.04 27.30 44.04
C ILE A 10 32.65 28.27 45.05
N SER A 11 32.95 29.48 44.59
CA SER A 11 33.21 30.63 45.47
C SER A 11 31.90 31.03 46.15
N THR A 12 31.85 30.90 47.47
CA THR A 12 30.78 31.37 48.35
C THR A 12 30.77 32.89 48.38
N ALA A 13 29.97 33.50 47.52
CA ALA A 13 29.53 34.89 47.68
C ALA A 13 28.10 34.88 48.23
N LEU A 14 27.97 35.38 49.46
CA LEU A 14 26.74 35.61 50.19
C LEU A 14 25.75 36.43 49.35
N TYR A 15 24.58 35.88 49.07
CA TYR A 15 23.45 36.61 48.50
C TYR A 15 22.50 36.98 49.65
N SER A 16 22.39 38.29 49.91
CA SER A 16 21.35 38.86 50.78
C SER A 16 19.97 38.68 50.13
N PRO A 17 18.93 38.30 50.88
CA PRO A 17 17.58 38.25 50.36
C PRO A 17 17.05 39.67 50.24
N SER A 18 16.95 40.19 49.01
CA SER A 18 16.12 41.36 48.75
C SER A 18 14.67 40.90 48.61
N GLU A 19 13.78 41.53 49.36
CA GLU A 19 12.34 41.46 49.19
C GLU A 19 11.99 41.90 47.76
N GLY A 20 11.59 40.97 46.89
CA GLY A 20 11.33 41.32 45.50
C GLY A 20 10.67 40.18 44.72
N SER A 21 9.34 40.29 44.54
CA SER A 21 8.49 39.47 43.67
C SER A 21 8.52 37.95 43.93
N ARG A 22 7.38 37.36 44.31
CA ARG A 22 7.21 35.91 44.19
C ARG A 22 7.21 35.57 42.70
N GLU A 23 8.38 35.30 42.12
CA GLU A 23 8.49 34.85 40.72
C GLU A 23 7.62 33.59 40.54
N SER A 24 6.58 33.69 39.71
CA SER A 24 5.73 32.56 39.35
C SER A 24 6.46 31.65 38.37
N SER A 25 6.18 30.34 38.40
CA SER A 25 6.68 29.41 37.38
C SER A 25 6.32 29.87 35.96
N LYS A 26 5.15 30.47 35.75
CA LYS A 26 4.74 31.02 34.45
C LYS A 26 5.66 32.15 33.98
N ASP A 27 6.04 33.05 34.88
CA ASP A 27 6.92 34.17 34.52
C ASP A 27 8.33 33.68 34.22
N LEU A 28 8.81 32.68 34.96
CA LEU A 28 10.09 32.01 34.71
C LEU A 28 10.13 31.33 33.35
N ILE A 29 9.05 30.62 32.98
CA ILE A 29 8.96 29.94 31.69
C ILE A 29 8.86 30.93 30.53
N ARG A 30 8.07 32.00 30.66
CA ARG A 30 8.02 33.05 29.64
C ARG A 30 9.38 33.69 29.41
N ALA A 31 10.08 34.05 30.49
CA ALA A 31 11.41 34.64 30.39
C ALA A 31 12.43 33.67 29.76
N PHE A 32 12.31 32.38 30.07
CA PHE A 32 13.12 31.34 29.47
C PHE A 32 12.84 31.16 27.97
N ASP A 33 11.57 31.11 27.56
CA ASP A 33 11.16 31.03 26.16
C ASP A 33 11.68 32.20 25.33
N GLU A 34 11.66 33.41 25.90
CA GLU A 34 12.24 34.61 25.26
C GLU A 34 13.76 34.50 25.11
N GLU A 35 14.46 34.01 26.13
CA GLU A 35 15.91 33.84 26.15
C GLU A 35 16.38 32.83 25.08
N ILE A 36 15.76 31.65 25.01
CA ILE A 36 16.22 30.54 24.17
C ILE A 36 15.94 30.72 22.67
N ARG A 37 15.04 31.65 22.28
CA ARG A 37 14.74 31.94 20.86
C ARG A 37 15.98 32.35 20.08
N SER A 38 16.92 33.03 20.73
CA SER A 38 18.16 33.54 20.13
C SER A 38 19.30 32.51 20.11
N TYR A 39 19.13 31.36 20.76
CA TYR A 39 20.20 30.39 20.94
C TYR A 39 20.20 29.33 19.85
N ALA A 40 21.38 28.98 19.35
CA ALA A 40 21.53 27.82 18.47
C ALA A 40 21.22 26.52 19.22
N GLY A 41 20.64 25.55 18.50
CA GLY A 41 20.39 24.20 19.01
C GLY A 41 21.67 23.55 19.56
N ASN A 42 21.54 22.86 20.69
CA ASN A 42 22.64 22.20 21.41
C ASN A 42 23.83 23.12 21.82
N SER A 43 23.63 24.44 21.89
CA SER A 43 24.68 25.38 22.31
C SER A 43 24.94 25.34 23.82
N TYR A 44 26.17 25.67 24.24
CA TYR A 44 26.52 25.81 25.66
C TYR A 44 25.65 26.85 26.39
N ALA A 45 25.21 27.91 25.69
CA ALA A 45 24.31 28.92 26.23
C ALA A 45 22.95 28.32 26.59
N LEU A 46 22.40 27.45 25.74
CA LEU A 46 21.16 26.73 25.99
C LEU A 46 21.29 25.81 27.21
N HIS A 47 22.34 24.97 27.29
CA HIS A 47 22.60 24.12 28.45
C HIS A 47 22.64 24.94 29.76
N ARG A 48 23.37 26.06 29.79
CA ARG A 48 23.42 26.92 30.98
C ARG A 48 22.07 27.57 31.32
N ALA A 49 21.24 27.89 30.33
CA ALA A 49 19.90 28.43 30.58
C ALA A 49 19.00 27.37 31.21
N VAL A 50 19.07 26.12 30.75
CA VAL A 50 18.38 24.98 31.34
C VAL A 50 18.76 24.79 32.81
N ASP A 51 20.06 24.74 33.12
CA ASP A 51 20.54 24.58 34.51
C ASP A 51 20.11 25.73 35.44
N ARG A 52 20.00 26.95 34.90
CA ARG A 52 19.49 28.10 35.65
C ARG A 52 18.00 27.95 35.92
N LEU A 53 17.22 27.58 34.91
CA LEU A 53 15.79 27.39 35.02
C LEU A 53 15.46 26.29 36.03
N VAL A 54 16.09 25.12 35.94
CA VAL A 54 15.90 24.01 36.89
C VAL A 54 16.15 24.48 38.33
N ARG A 55 17.26 25.19 38.59
CA ARG A 55 17.59 25.71 39.93
C ARG A 55 16.56 26.70 40.47
N LYS A 56 16.01 27.56 39.61
CA LYS A 56 14.95 28.51 40.01
C LYS A 56 13.64 27.79 40.34
N LEU A 57 13.29 26.76 39.58
CA LEU A 57 12.03 26.02 39.75
C LEU A 57 12.00 25.11 40.98
N ILE A 58 13.14 24.57 41.40
CA ILE A 58 13.24 23.76 42.63
C ILE A 58 13.32 24.61 43.91
N ALA A 59 13.39 25.94 43.79
CA ALA A 59 13.41 26.82 44.96
C ALA A 59 12.11 26.63 45.77
N PRO A 60 12.16 26.56 47.12
CA PRO A 60 11.01 26.15 47.95
C PRO A 60 9.71 26.88 47.61
N GLY A 61 9.73 28.22 47.51
CA GLY A 61 8.52 28.99 47.22
C GLY A 61 7.94 28.78 45.81
N VAL A 62 8.76 28.40 44.83
CA VAL A 62 8.31 28.12 43.46
C VAL A 62 7.80 26.68 43.37
N TRP A 63 8.54 25.72 43.94
CA TRP A 63 8.13 24.32 43.99
C TRP A 63 6.89 24.11 44.85
N ASP A 64 6.72 24.82 45.97
CA ASP A 64 5.52 24.69 46.80
C ASP A 64 4.25 25.07 46.01
N ALA A 65 4.34 26.08 45.14
CA ALA A 65 3.26 26.45 44.24
C ALA A 65 3.10 25.46 43.07
N LEU A 66 4.19 25.09 42.41
CA LEU A 66 4.19 24.19 41.24
C LEU A 66 3.79 22.75 41.62
N GLY A 67 4.30 22.25 42.74
CA GLY A 67 4.12 20.91 43.28
C GLY A 67 2.67 20.57 43.61
N THR A 68 1.84 21.58 43.90
CA THR A 68 0.38 21.39 44.12
C THR A 68 -0.36 20.86 42.89
N ARG A 69 0.26 20.92 41.71
CA ARG A 69 -0.29 20.40 40.44
C ARG A 69 0.01 18.92 40.23
N PHE A 70 0.79 18.31 41.12
CA PHE A 70 1.19 16.91 41.05
C PHE A 70 0.72 16.12 42.27
N GLN A 71 0.62 14.81 42.11
CA GLN A 71 0.26 13.87 43.16
C GLN A 71 1.27 13.91 44.31
N SER A 72 0.77 13.67 45.53
CA SER A 72 1.59 13.62 46.74
C SER A 72 2.74 12.62 46.62
N GLY A 73 3.95 13.01 47.03
CA GLY A 73 5.14 12.16 46.96
C GLY A 73 5.97 12.31 45.67
N THR A 74 5.59 13.25 44.79
CA THR A 74 6.41 13.60 43.61
C THR A 74 7.72 14.28 44.04
N GLU A 75 8.85 13.72 43.61
CA GLU A 75 10.18 14.28 43.88
C GLU A 75 10.42 15.54 43.04
N ALA A 76 10.78 16.65 43.70
CA ALA A 76 10.91 17.97 43.08
C ALA A 76 11.91 18.01 41.92
N LEU A 77 13.15 17.59 42.16
CA LEU A 77 14.22 17.67 41.17
C LEU A 77 13.90 16.83 39.92
N SER A 78 13.57 15.55 40.13
CA SER A 78 13.23 14.61 39.05
C SER A 78 12.03 15.08 38.21
N MET A 79 11.02 15.69 38.83
CA MET A 79 9.86 16.22 38.10
C MET A 79 10.20 17.51 37.34
N VAL A 80 10.91 18.45 37.97
CA VAL A 80 11.33 19.70 37.32
C VAL A 80 12.21 19.42 36.11
N GLU A 81 13.20 18.53 36.23
CA GLU A 81 14.04 18.13 35.09
C GLU A 81 13.20 17.57 33.94
N ARG A 82 12.21 16.72 34.24
CA ARG A 82 11.29 16.19 33.24
C ARG A 82 10.47 17.30 32.59
N LEU A 83 9.86 18.18 33.37
CA LEU A 83 9.04 19.29 32.85
C LEU A 83 9.84 20.19 31.92
N VAL A 84 11.07 20.55 32.30
CA VAL A 84 11.94 21.40 31.49
C VAL A 84 12.31 20.71 30.17
N ILE A 85 12.70 19.43 30.21
CA ILE A 85 13.02 18.66 29.00
C ILE A 85 11.80 18.52 28.08
N GLN A 86 10.63 18.21 28.63
CA GLN A 86 9.39 18.11 27.87
C GLN A 86 9.04 19.45 27.20
N HIS A 87 9.10 20.55 27.94
CA HIS A 87 8.79 21.86 27.40
C HIS A 87 9.80 22.32 26.34
N LEU A 88 11.10 22.07 26.54
CA LEU A 88 12.13 22.35 25.55
C LEU A 88 11.87 21.64 24.22
N SER A 89 11.43 20.39 24.25
CA SER A 89 11.13 19.61 23.05
C SER A 89 9.99 20.21 22.20
N THR A 90 9.22 21.16 22.75
CA THR A 90 8.18 21.88 22.01
C THR A 90 8.70 23.04 21.17
N SER A 91 9.99 23.36 21.28
CA SER A 91 10.68 24.39 20.48
C SER A 91 11.64 23.76 19.46
N ALA A 92 11.91 24.45 18.35
CA ALA A 92 12.87 24.00 17.34
C ALA A 92 14.28 23.77 17.95
N ASN A 93 14.82 24.80 18.61
CA ASN A 93 16.17 24.76 19.21
C ASN A 93 16.29 23.73 20.34
N GLY A 94 15.23 23.59 21.15
CA GLY A 94 15.20 22.62 22.24
C GLY A 94 15.10 21.17 21.76
N MET A 95 14.38 20.90 20.67
CA MET A 95 14.32 19.56 20.08
C MET A 95 15.68 19.08 19.58
N ASP A 96 16.50 19.96 19.01
CA ASP A 96 17.86 19.62 18.58
C ASP A 96 18.77 19.25 19.76
N LEU A 97 18.62 19.94 20.89
CA LEU A 97 19.27 19.56 22.14
C LEU A 97 18.78 18.18 22.63
N VAL A 98 17.48 17.93 22.63
CA VAL A 98 16.96 16.64 23.11
C VAL A 98 17.41 15.47 22.21
N ARG A 99 17.47 15.68 20.89
CA ARG A 99 18.02 14.72 19.93
C ARG A 99 19.51 14.45 20.18
N SER A 100 20.31 15.48 20.49
CA SER A 100 21.74 15.32 20.76
C SER A 100 22.01 14.47 22.01
N LEU A 101 21.10 14.51 22.99
CA LEU A 101 21.17 13.72 24.20
C LEU A 101 20.82 12.23 23.99
N ARG A 102 20.31 11.84 22.81
CA ARG A 102 19.83 10.48 22.48
C ARG A 102 18.70 9.97 23.40
N ILE A 103 17.83 10.88 23.85
CA ILE A 103 16.79 10.65 24.86
C ILE A 103 15.39 10.40 24.25
N VAL A 104 15.25 10.16 22.94
CA VAL A 104 13.92 10.11 22.28
C VAL A 104 12.95 9.10 22.92
N ASP A 105 13.42 7.92 23.33
CA ASP A 105 12.59 6.94 24.07
C ASP A 105 12.26 7.40 25.51
N GLU A 106 13.13 8.19 26.14
CA GLU A 106 12.85 8.78 27.45
C GLU A 106 12.00 10.05 27.37
N LEU A 107 11.89 10.71 26.22
CA LEU A 107 10.88 11.76 25.99
C LEU A 107 9.48 11.18 26.13
N VAL A 108 9.20 10.06 25.47
CA VAL A 108 7.91 9.34 25.54
C VAL A 108 7.59 8.96 26.98
N THR A 109 8.56 8.31 27.62
CA THR A 109 8.44 7.85 29.01
C THR A 109 8.30 9.03 29.97
N GLY A 110 8.97 10.15 29.67
CA GLY A 110 8.94 11.40 30.41
C GLY A 110 7.59 12.08 30.37
N ALA A 111 7.03 12.33 29.18
CA ALA A 111 5.70 12.89 29.00
C ALA A 111 4.64 12.04 29.71
N SER A 112 4.69 10.71 29.53
CA SER A 112 3.79 9.78 30.21
C SER A 112 3.87 9.91 31.74
N LYS A 113 5.08 10.01 32.31
CA LYS A 113 5.27 10.19 33.76
C LYS A 113 4.72 11.53 34.24
N VAL A 114 4.97 12.62 33.50
CA VAL A 114 4.42 13.95 33.82
C VAL A 114 2.90 13.87 33.90
N ILE A 115 2.23 13.34 32.85
CA ILE A 115 0.77 13.24 32.77
C ILE A 115 0.18 12.31 33.86
N ARG A 116 0.87 11.22 34.23
CA ARG A 116 0.43 10.36 35.37
C ARG A 116 0.51 11.06 36.70
N SER A 117 1.54 11.89 36.88
CA SER A 117 1.79 12.58 38.13
C SER A 117 0.89 13.78 38.33
N LEU A 118 0.14 14.26 37.32
CA LEU A 118 -0.82 15.34 37.51
C LEU A 118 -1.96 14.96 38.47
N THR A 119 -2.48 15.94 39.21
CA THR A 119 -3.70 15.73 39.99
C THR A 119 -4.93 15.60 39.08
N PRO A 120 -6.01 14.93 39.53
CA PRO A 120 -7.24 14.82 38.76
C PRO A 120 -7.84 16.17 38.35
N GLU A 121 -7.70 17.21 39.19
CA GLU A 121 -8.21 18.56 38.93
C GLU A 121 -7.49 19.21 37.76
N VAL A 122 -6.15 19.11 37.71
CA VAL A 122 -5.35 19.66 36.62
C VAL A 122 -5.67 18.95 35.30
N ARG A 123 -5.86 17.63 35.35
CA ARG A 123 -6.22 16.84 34.16
C ARG A 123 -7.62 17.19 33.64
N SER A 124 -8.59 17.35 34.53
CA SER A 124 -9.93 17.80 34.16
C SER A 124 -9.90 19.20 33.55
N GLU A 125 -9.09 20.11 34.10
CA GLU A 125 -8.89 21.45 33.54
C GLU A 125 -8.26 21.39 32.14
N MET A 126 -7.29 20.50 31.89
CA MET A 126 -6.72 20.29 30.55
C MET A 126 -7.80 19.91 29.54
N VAL A 127 -8.62 18.91 29.85
CA VAL A 127 -9.70 18.44 28.97
C VAL A 127 -10.74 19.52 28.73
N SER A 128 -11.12 20.25 29.78
CA SER A 128 -12.08 21.36 29.68
C SER A 128 -11.59 22.43 28.70
N ARG A 129 -10.31 22.78 28.75
CA ARG A 129 -9.69 23.73 27.80
C ARG A 129 -9.69 23.20 26.39
N TRP A 130 -9.35 21.93 26.16
CA TRP A 130 -9.34 21.34 24.81
C TRP A 130 -10.69 21.45 24.09
N SER A 131 -11.78 21.39 24.86
CA SER A 131 -13.15 21.58 24.38
C SER A 131 -13.55 23.04 24.17
N ASP A 132 -12.78 24.01 24.67
CA ASP A 132 -13.05 25.45 24.55
C ASP A 132 -12.54 25.97 23.19
N PRO A 133 -13.43 26.37 22.26
CA PRO A 133 -13.04 26.84 20.94
C PRO A 133 -12.24 28.15 20.93
N GLU A 134 -12.20 28.90 22.04
CA GLU A 134 -11.45 30.17 22.15
C GLU A 134 -10.09 30.00 22.83
N ARG A 135 -9.90 28.96 23.66
CA ARG A 135 -8.69 28.76 24.47
C ARG A 135 -8.36 27.29 24.66
N THR A 136 -7.99 26.63 23.57
CA THR A 136 -7.73 25.19 23.60
C THR A 136 -6.48 24.80 24.39
N SER A 137 -5.45 25.66 24.48
CA SER A 137 -4.15 25.26 25.07
C SER A 137 -3.51 24.05 24.36
N VAL A 138 -3.87 23.83 23.09
CA VAL A 138 -3.30 22.79 22.20
C VAL A 138 -2.53 23.46 21.08
N TYR A 139 -1.29 23.02 20.88
CA TYR A 139 -0.34 23.63 19.95
C TYR A 139 0.19 22.57 18.99
N MET A 140 0.43 22.95 17.74
CA MET A 140 1.28 22.19 16.83
C MET A 140 2.63 22.89 16.74
N THR A 141 3.68 22.21 17.16
CA THR A 141 5.03 22.78 17.12
C THR A 141 5.57 22.81 15.69
N SER A 142 6.63 23.60 15.44
CA SER A 142 7.32 23.62 14.15
C SER A 142 7.90 22.27 13.73
N ASN A 143 8.09 21.35 14.69
CA ASN A 143 8.53 19.98 14.47
C ASN A 143 7.36 18.99 14.24
N GLN A 144 6.15 19.50 14.03
CA GLN A 144 4.93 18.71 13.80
C GLN A 144 4.58 17.78 14.98
N VAL A 145 4.77 18.27 16.21
CA VAL A 145 4.38 17.57 17.44
C VAL A 145 3.21 18.30 18.07
N ILE A 146 2.15 17.57 18.46
CA ILE A 146 1.07 18.12 19.28
C ILE A 146 1.56 18.26 20.72
N ALA A 147 1.52 19.48 21.23
CA ALA A 147 1.86 19.82 22.60
C ALA A 147 0.67 20.48 23.31
N VAL A 148 0.58 20.31 24.63
CA VAL A 148 -0.48 20.90 25.46
C VAL A 148 0.12 21.69 26.61
N GLU A 149 -0.49 22.81 26.98
CA GLU A 149 -0.13 23.52 28.22
C GLU A 149 -0.58 22.69 29.44
N ILE A 150 0.25 22.65 30.48
CA ILE A 150 -0.13 22.15 31.81
C ILE A 150 -0.68 23.33 32.62
N PRO A 151 -1.99 23.33 32.96
CA PRO A 151 -2.66 24.45 33.60
C PRO A 151 -1.96 24.95 34.86
N GLY A 152 -1.80 26.28 34.94
CA GLY A 152 -1.22 26.93 36.11
C GLY A 152 0.30 26.87 36.20
N THR A 153 0.99 26.23 35.25
CA THR A 153 2.45 26.02 35.34
C THR A 153 3.26 26.78 34.30
N GLY A 154 2.66 27.10 33.14
CA GLY A 154 3.37 27.69 31.99
C GLY A 154 4.13 26.67 31.15
N PHE A 155 4.31 25.44 31.64
CA PHE A 155 4.95 24.38 30.87
C PHE A 155 4.05 23.87 29.76
N ARG A 156 4.70 23.44 28.67
CA ARG A 156 4.10 22.67 27.59
C ARG A 156 4.63 21.24 27.65
N CYS A 157 3.78 20.28 27.38
CA CYS A 157 4.14 18.86 27.32
C CYS A 157 3.84 18.33 25.92
N PRO A 158 4.80 17.71 25.20
CA PRO A 158 4.50 17.02 23.96
C PRO A 158 3.67 15.80 24.31
N VAL A 159 2.46 15.73 23.79
CA VAL A 159 1.59 14.59 24.06
C VAL A 159 1.88 13.49 23.04
N MET A 160 2.32 13.89 21.85
CA MET A 160 2.71 13.03 20.74
C MET A 160 4.09 12.34 20.93
N CYS A 161 4.12 11.06 21.37
CA CYS A 161 5.32 10.20 21.30
C CYS A 161 5.00 8.66 21.28
N VAL A 162 5.79 7.87 20.52
CA VAL A 162 5.59 6.46 20.06
C VAL A 162 5.46 5.40 21.18
N GLY A 163 4.60 4.36 21.02
CA GLY A 163 4.68 3.12 21.82
C GLY A 163 3.42 2.67 22.59
N LEU A 164 2.25 2.62 21.94
CA LEU A 164 0.99 2.28 22.59
C LEU A 164 0.71 0.77 22.65
N SER A 165 0.80 0.17 23.83
CA SER A 165 -0.12 -0.91 24.23
C SER A 165 -1.28 -0.29 25.02
N GLY A 166 -2.40 -0.99 25.21
CA GLY A 166 -3.71 -0.51 25.70
C GLY A 166 -3.82 0.23 27.05
N ARG A 167 -2.75 0.90 27.51
CA ARG A 167 -2.69 1.84 28.64
C ARG A 167 -2.03 3.18 28.27
N GLY A 168 -2.12 3.55 26.98
CA GLY A 168 -1.45 4.67 26.33
C GLY A 168 -1.65 6.05 26.97
N TRP A 169 -0.58 6.85 26.99
CA TRP A 169 -0.48 8.28 27.35
C TRP A 169 -0.87 8.61 28.79
N SER A 170 -1.33 7.59 29.51
CA SER A 170 -2.11 7.77 30.74
C SER A 170 -3.34 8.61 30.49
N LEU A 171 -3.69 8.88 29.23
CA LEU A 171 -4.92 9.53 28.83
C LEU A 171 -5.96 8.43 28.61
N THR A 172 -7.14 8.69 29.13
CA THR A 172 -8.34 7.95 28.83
C THR A 172 -8.73 8.16 27.37
N GLN A 173 -9.53 7.24 26.86
CA GLN A 173 -10.08 7.33 25.51
C GLN A 173 -10.87 8.64 25.28
N HIS A 174 -11.55 9.13 26.32
CA HIS A 174 -12.23 10.43 26.32
C HIS A 174 -11.24 11.59 26.15
N GLU A 175 -10.14 11.60 26.91
CA GLU A 175 -9.09 12.62 26.79
C GLU A 175 -8.45 12.65 25.40
N VAL A 176 -8.19 11.48 24.79
CA VAL A 176 -7.65 11.40 23.41
C VAL A 176 -8.63 11.98 22.41
N THR A 177 -9.92 11.67 22.57
CA THR A 177 -10.98 12.19 21.70
C THR A 177 -11.02 13.72 21.75
N GLN A 178 -11.07 14.30 22.96
CA GLN A 178 -11.09 15.77 23.13
C GLN A 178 -9.82 16.44 22.61
N LEU A 179 -8.65 15.83 22.83
CA LEU A 179 -7.39 16.37 22.31
C LEU A 179 -7.38 16.43 20.77
N LEU A 180 -7.88 15.38 20.11
CA LEU A 180 -7.83 15.29 18.66
C LEU A 180 -8.92 16.13 17.97
N THR A 181 -10.03 16.40 18.64
CA THR A 181 -11.07 17.32 18.17
C THR A 181 -10.79 18.78 18.54
N ALA A 182 -9.84 19.05 19.43
CA ALA A 182 -9.46 20.40 19.81
C ALA A 182 -8.91 21.20 18.62
N ARG A 183 -9.30 22.48 18.55
CA ARG A 183 -8.67 23.47 17.67
C ARG A 183 -7.24 23.78 18.12
N LEU A 184 -6.38 24.17 17.21
CA LEU A 184 -5.06 24.64 17.59
C LEU A 184 -5.09 26.13 17.93
N GLU A 185 -4.48 26.50 19.07
CA GLU A 185 -4.50 27.86 19.59
C GLU A 185 -3.78 28.85 18.65
N ASP A 186 -2.73 28.38 17.96
CA ASP A 186 -1.93 29.22 17.05
C ASP A 186 -2.51 29.30 15.62
N ARG A 187 -3.72 28.78 15.36
CA ARG A 187 -4.31 28.73 14.01
C ARG A 187 -5.69 29.41 13.94
N SER A 188 -5.82 30.33 12.99
CA SER A 188 -7.06 31.08 12.73
C SER A 188 -8.04 30.37 11.80
N ASP A 189 -7.60 29.30 11.11
CA ASP A 189 -8.43 28.53 10.18
C ASP A 189 -9.37 27.53 10.88
N GLY A 190 -9.27 27.41 12.21
CA GLY A 190 -10.08 26.49 13.00
C GLY A 190 -9.72 25.01 12.82
N ALA A 191 -8.56 24.72 12.22
CA ALA A 191 -8.09 23.35 12.05
C ALA A 191 -7.98 22.63 13.40
N THR A 192 -8.49 21.39 13.44
CA THR A 192 -8.35 20.52 14.61
C THR A 192 -7.03 19.75 14.54
N ALA A 193 -6.56 19.26 15.69
CA ALA A 193 -5.41 18.38 15.75
C ALA A 193 -5.55 17.19 14.78
N LEU A 194 -6.73 16.53 14.75
CA LEU A 194 -7.02 15.42 13.84
C LEU A 194 -6.88 15.80 12.36
N SER A 195 -7.38 16.97 11.97
CA SER A 195 -7.38 17.42 10.56
C SER A 195 -5.98 17.65 9.98
N LEU A 196 -4.98 17.88 10.83
CA LEU A 196 -3.59 18.13 10.41
C LEU A 196 -2.71 16.88 10.44
N LEU A 197 -3.15 15.82 11.14
CA LEU A 197 -2.40 14.57 11.20
C LEU A 197 -2.09 13.94 9.82
N PRO A 198 -2.92 14.07 8.76
CA PRO A 198 -2.56 13.61 7.42
C PRO A 198 -1.25 14.19 6.88
N GLU A 199 -1.02 15.49 7.06
CA GLU A 199 0.21 16.18 6.61
C GLU A 199 1.42 15.77 7.46
N VAL A 200 1.17 15.43 8.72
CA VAL A 200 2.19 15.01 9.69
C VAL A 200 2.54 13.52 9.54
N ALA A 201 1.64 12.72 8.97
CA ALA A 201 1.79 11.27 8.85
C ALA A 201 3.05 10.88 8.08
N GLU A 202 3.48 11.63 7.06
CA GLU A 202 4.70 11.31 6.31
C GLU A 202 5.97 11.39 7.17
N HIS A 203 6.05 12.43 8.01
CA HIS A 203 7.22 12.76 8.83
C HIS A 203 7.22 12.07 10.19
N GLN A 204 6.03 11.81 10.76
CA GLN A 204 5.81 11.24 12.09
C GLN A 204 4.89 10.02 12.03
N ARG A 205 5.10 9.14 11.04
CA ARG A 205 4.21 8.02 10.71
C ARG A 205 3.87 7.08 11.87
N TYR A 206 4.87 6.68 12.67
CA TYR A 206 4.66 5.78 13.82
C TYR A 206 3.78 6.39 14.89
N LEU A 207 4.05 7.66 15.19
CA LEU A 207 3.36 8.42 16.20
C LEU A 207 1.91 8.68 15.78
N THR A 208 1.74 9.10 14.54
CA THR A 208 0.43 9.34 13.93
C THR A 208 -0.37 8.04 13.85
N GLY A 209 0.27 6.91 13.51
CA GLY A 209 -0.37 5.59 13.46
C GLY A 209 -0.85 5.12 14.83
N HIS A 210 -0.08 5.36 15.88
CA HIS A 210 -0.49 5.07 17.25
C HIS A 210 -1.68 5.93 17.71
N LEU A 211 -1.65 7.23 17.43
CA LEU A 211 -2.77 8.13 17.71
C LEU A 211 -4.05 7.69 17.02
N TRP A 212 -3.93 7.38 15.73
CA TRP A 212 -5.04 6.86 14.94
C TRP A 212 -5.56 5.54 15.50
N ALA A 213 -4.68 4.60 15.86
CA ALA A 213 -5.08 3.33 16.49
C ALA A 213 -5.78 3.52 17.85
N ALA A 214 -5.54 4.63 18.56
CA ALA A 214 -6.25 4.96 19.79
C ALA A 214 -7.64 5.59 19.55
N LEU A 215 -7.86 6.18 18.37
CA LEU A 215 -9.17 6.70 17.93
C LEU A 215 -10.14 5.61 17.50
N VAL A 216 -9.62 4.41 17.27
CA VAL A 216 -10.37 3.30 16.70
C VAL A 216 -10.39 2.15 17.71
N GLY A 217 -11.58 1.63 17.99
CA GLY A 217 -11.76 0.45 18.81
C GLY A 217 -11.11 -0.79 18.20
N VAL A 218 -10.99 -1.86 19.00
CA VAL A 218 -10.44 -3.14 18.52
C VAL A 218 -11.29 -3.73 17.38
N ASP A 219 -12.57 -3.36 17.31
CA ASP A 219 -13.52 -3.75 16.26
C ASP A 219 -13.50 -2.82 15.02
N GLY A 220 -12.53 -1.90 14.93
CA GLY A 220 -12.45 -0.94 13.85
C GLY A 220 -13.43 0.23 13.96
N SER A 221 -14.19 0.35 15.06
CA SER A 221 -15.13 1.47 15.23
C SER A 221 -14.41 2.77 15.60
N PRO A 222 -14.61 3.87 14.87
CA PRO A 222 -14.19 5.19 15.36
C PRO A 222 -14.92 5.53 16.65
N LEU A 223 -14.27 6.26 17.52
CA LEU A 223 -14.88 6.72 18.76
C LEU A 223 -16.03 7.71 18.54
N GLU A 224 -16.97 7.70 19.50
CA GLU A 224 -18.08 8.66 19.51
C GLU A 224 -17.56 10.10 19.56
N GLY A 225 -18.15 10.96 18.73
CA GLY A 225 -17.79 12.39 18.67
C GLY A 225 -16.63 12.73 17.74
N VAL A 226 -16.04 11.74 17.06
CA VAL A 226 -14.97 11.97 16.06
C VAL A 226 -15.55 12.01 14.64
N ASP A 227 -15.07 12.94 13.82
CA ASP A 227 -15.42 12.98 12.40
C ASP A 227 -14.87 11.75 11.67
N GLN A 228 -15.76 10.88 11.21
CA GLN A 228 -15.41 9.64 10.51
C GLN A 228 -14.70 9.91 9.18
N ALA A 229 -15.01 11.01 8.49
CA ALA A 229 -14.34 11.36 7.25
C ALA A 229 -12.88 11.74 7.50
N ALA A 230 -12.61 12.51 8.57
CA ALA A 230 -11.25 12.85 8.99
C ALA A 230 -10.46 11.60 9.44
N VAL A 231 -11.08 10.68 10.20
CA VAL A 231 -10.45 9.41 10.60
C VAL A 231 -10.10 8.55 9.38
N ARG A 232 -11.00 8.48 8.38
CA ARG A 232 -10.74 7.76 7.13
C ARG A 232 -9.61 8.41 6.32
N GLY A 233 -9.63 9.74 6.17
CA GLY A 233 -8.58 10.48 5.46
C GLY A 233 -7.20 10.27 6.10
N LEU A 234 -7.15 10.23 7.44
CA LEU A 234 -5.94 9.91 8.17
C LEU A 234 -5.50 8.45 7.98
N ALA A 235 -6.43 7.50 8.00
CA ALA A 235 -6.12 6.08 7.76
C ALA A 235 -5.46 5.87 6.39
N LEU A 236 -5.99 6.51 5.34
CA LEU A 236 -5.42 6.44 3.99
C LEU A 236 -4.03 7.08 3.92
N SER A 237 -3.84 8.22 4.59
CA SER A 237 -2.54 8.90 4.65
C SER A 237 -1.49 8.05 5.36
N LEU A 238 -1.87 7.36 6.43
CA LEU A 238 -1.02 6.40 7.14
C LEU A 238 -0.67 5.19 6.28
N LEU A 239 -1.66 4.62 5.59
CA LEU A 239 -1.47 3.48 4.71
C LEU A 239 -0.42 3.78 3.62
N ASN A 240 -0.49 4.98 3.04
CA ASN A 240 0.51 5.46 2.07
C ASN A 240 1.88 5.72 2.75
N ALA A 241 1.90 6.34 3.93
CA ALA A 241 3.14 6.60 4.67
C ALA A 241 3.87 5.32 5.13
N PHE A 242 3.17 4.19 5.20
CA PHE A 242 3.71 2.89 5.63
C PHE A 242 4.19 2.00 4.48
N GLU A 243 3.96 2.37 3.22
CA GLU A 243 4.22 1.52 2.05
C GLU A 243 5.68 1.04 1.91
N SER A 244 6.64 1.74 2.53
CA SER A 244 8.07 1.41 2.50
C SER A 244 8.72 1.25 3.88
N VAL A 245 7.93 1.15 4.95
CA VAL A 245 8.43 1.27 6.32
C VAL A 245 8.00 0.09 7.19
N ASP A 246 8.89 -0.33 8.09
CA ASP A 246 8.61 -1.39 9.07
C ASP A 246 7.71 -0.85 10.18
N VAL A 247 6.48 -1.33 10.29
CA VAL A 247 5.51 -0.90 11.30
C VAL A 247 5.08 -2.09 12.16
N THR A 248 4.72 -1.84 13.41
CA THR A 248 4.35 -2.92 14.34
C THR A 248 2.91 -3.40 14.09
N PRO A 249 2.59 -4.68 14.38
CA PRO A 249 1.22 -5.20 14.24
C PRO A 249 0.17 -4.39 15.01
N ALA A 250 0.54 -3.78 16.14
CA ALA A 250 -0.34 -2.95 16.97
C ALA A 250 -0.93 -1.72 16.25
N ILE A 251 -0.34 -1.28 15.14
CA ILE A 251 -0.86 -0.18 14.30
C ILE A 251 -1.64 -0.75 13.09
N HIS A 252 -1.16 -1.84 12.49
CA HIS A 252 -1.80 -2.44 11.32
C HIS A 252 -3.10 -3.17 11.64
N GLU A 253 -3.20 -3.88 12.76
CA GLU A 253 -4.41 -4.62 13.14
C GLU A 253 -5.65 -3.71 13.22
N PRO A 254 -5.60 -2.53 13.90
CA PRO A 254 -6.71 -1.58 13.87
C PRO A 254 -7.00 -1.01 12.47
N LEU A 255 -5.98 -0.81 11.61
CA LEU A 255 -6.19 -0.36 10.22
C LEU A 255 -6.98 -1.39 9.42
N CYS A 256 -6.63 -2.68 9.55
CA CYS A 256 -7.36 -3.76 8.89
C CYS A 256 -8.83 -3.79 9.34
N ALA A 257 -9.08 -3.77 10.66
CA ALA A 257 -10.43 -3.80 11.21
C ALA A 257 -11.26 -2.57 10.80
N PHE A 258 -10.63 -1.39 10.74
CA PHE A 258 -11.29 -0.17 10.31
C PHE A 258 -11.72 -0.22 8.84
N PHE A 259 -10.81 -0.56 7.93
CA PHE A 259 -11.13 -0.60 6.49
C PHE A 259 -12.17 -1.68 6.15
N ASP A 260 -12.08 -2.83 6.81
CA ASP A 260 -13.12 -3.87 6.73
C ASP A 260 -14.49 -3.32 7.15
N ARG A 261 -14.55 -2.65 8.30
CA ARG A 261 -15.79 -2.07 8.82
C ARG A 261 -16.39 -1.01 7.90
N VAL A 262 -15.57 -0.11 7.35
CA VAL A 262 -16.07 0.97 6.48
C VAL A 262 -16.39 0.49 5.06
N GLY A 263 -16.12 -0.77 4.73
CA GLY A 263 -16.35 -1.35 3.41
C GLY A 263 -15.40 -0.80 2.34
N ASP A 264 -14.20 -0.40 2.73
CA ASP A 264 -13.15 0.05 1.81
C ASP A 264 -12.27 -1.15 1.43
N ASP A 265 -12.71 -1.90 0.41
CA ASP A 265 -12.07 -3.16 0.02
C ASP A 265 -10.59 -2.95 -0.38
N GLU A 266 -10.26 -1.87 -1.08
CA GLU A 266 -8.87 -1.59 -1.48
C GLU A 266 -8.00 -1.22 -0.27
N GLY A 267 -8.50 -0.37 0.63
CA GLY A 267 -7.82 -0.03 1.88
C GLY A 267 -7.61 -1.25 2.76
N ALA A 268 -8.61 -2.13 2.86
CA ALA A 268 -8.53 -3.37 3.62
C ALA A 268 -7.47 -4.31 3.02
N ALA A 269 -7.49 -4.50 1.70
CA ALA A 269 -6.52 -5.34 0.99
C ALA A 269 -5.08 -4.88 1.25
N ARG A 270 -4.79 -3.59 1.04
CA ARG A 270 -3.47 -2.98 1.27
C ARG A 270 -3.04 -3.07 2.72
N SER A 271 -3.95 -2.88 3.68
CA SER A 271 -3.63 -2.97 5.11
C SER A 271 -3.26 -4.40 5.51
N TYR A 272 -4.02 -5.40 5.06
CA TYR A 272 -3.71 -6.82 5.32
C TYR A 272 -2.42 -7.25 4.63
N GLU A 273 -2.12 -6.73 3.43
CA GLU A 273 -0.83 -6.93 2.76
C GLU A 273 0.34 -6.41 3.62
N GLN A 274 0.27 -5.16 4.10
CA GLN A 274 1.34 -4.59 4.94
C GLN A 274 1.49 -5.33 6.29
N LEU A 275 0.38 -5.77 6.89
CA LEU A 275 0.40 -6.61 8.10
C LEU A 275 1.09 -7.95 7.83
N ALA A 276 0.80 -8.59 6.70
CA ALA A 276 1.45 -9.83 6.30
C ALA A 276 2.96 -9.66 6.13
N GLN A 277 3.40 -8.61 5.43
CA GLN A 277 4.82 -8.29 5.25
C GLN A 277 5.52 -8.08 6.61
N THR A 278 4.85 -7.45 7.57
CA THR A 278 5.35 -7.30 8.94
C THR A 278 5.54 -8.65 9.64
N HIS A 279 4.56 -9.55 9.58
CA HIS A 279 4.70 -10.89 10.14
C HIS A 279 5.81 -11.71 9.47
N GLU A 280 5.96 -11.63 8.15
CA GLU A 280 7.06 -12.31 7.44
C GLU A 280 8.43 -11.81 7.90
N ARG A 281 8.60 -10.48 8.04
CA ARG A 281 9.83 -9.88 8.56
C ARG A 281 10.13 -10.38 9.98
N MET A 282 9.14 -10.34 10.87
CA MET A 282 9.29 -10.89 12.22
C MET A 282 9.67 -12.37 12.20
N GLY A 283 9.08 -13.16 11.28
CA GLY A 283 9.36 -14.58 11.11
C GLY A 283 10.80 -14.87 10.69
N ARG A 284 11.40 -14.03 9.84
CA ARG A 284 12.81 -14.16 9.40
C ARG A 284 13.82 -14.00 10.55
N HIS A 285 13.46 -13.21 11.57
CA HIS A 285 14.32 -12.93 12.73
C HIS A 285 13.94 -13.73 13.98
N ALA A 286 12.87 -14.52 13.91
CA ALA A 286 12.39 -15.33 15.03
C ALA A 286 13.18 -16.63 15.18
N THR A 287 13.10 -17.22 16.38
CA THR A 287 13.56 -18.59 16.59
C THR A 287 12.69 -19.58 15.81
N PRO A 288 13.19 -20.77 15.41
CA PRO A 288 12.47 -21.69 14.52
C PRO A 288 11.05 -22.07 14.98
N ARG A 289 10.83 -22.24 16.29
CA ARG A 289 9.47 -22.54 16.81
C ARG A 289 8.50 -21.37 16.71
N LYS A 290 9.00 -20.13 16.68
CA LYS A 290 8.18 -18.91 16.56
C LYS A 290 8.02 -18.48 15.10
N SER A 291 8.96 -18.82 14.21
CA SER A 291 8.89 -18.47 12.80
C SER A 291 7.68 -19.08 12.10
N ASP A 292 7.34 -20.34 12.41
CA ASP A 292 6.22 -21.04 11.76
C ASP A 292 4.89 -20.34 12.06
N GLY A 293 4.65 -19.98 13.32
CA GLY A 293 3.46 -19.23 13.72
C GLY A 293 3.35 -17.87 13.03
N LEU A 294 4.48 -17.17 12.85
CA LEU A 294 4.51 -15.88 12.15
C LEU A 294 4.28 -16.04 10.64
N TYR A 295 4.81 -17.09 10.01
CA TYR A 295 4.53 -17.39 8.61
C TYR A 295 3.08 -17.82 8.38
N LEU A 296 2.46 -18.54 9.34
CA LEU A 296 1.02 -18.84 9.30
C LEU A 296 0.18 -17.57 9.38
N GLN A 297 0.53 -16.65 10.30
CA GLN A 297 -0.15 -15.36 10.42
C GLN A 297 -0.01 -14.54 9.13
N ALA A 298 1.20 -14.45 8.57
CA ALA A 298 1.43 -13.81 7.30
C ALA A 298 0.58 -14.43 6.18
N ALA A 299 0.58 -15.75 6.04
CA ALA A 299 -0.17 -16.44 5.00
C ALA A 299 -1.68 -16.20 5.10
N ASN A 300 -2.23 -16.22 6.31
CA ASN A 300 -3.64 -15.89 6.55
C ASN A 300 -3.94 -14.43 6.17
N CYS A 301 -3.08 -13.48 6.56
CA CYS A 301 -3.25 -12.06 6.19
C CYS A 301 -3.18 -11.86 4.67
N ARG A 302 -2.25 -12.52 3.96
CA ARG A 302 -2.19 -12.51 2.48
C ARG A 302 -3.46 -13.08 1.84
N SER A 303 -4.00 -14.18 2.38
CA SER A 303 -5.24 -14.79 1.88
C SER A 303 -6.44 -13.84 2.03
N ILE A 304 -6.53 -13.14 3.17
CA ILE A 304 -7.54 -12.11 3.40
C ILE A 304 -7.34 -10.92 2.45
N ALA A 305 -6.11 -10.44 2.29
CA ALA A 305 -5.77 -9.37 1.35
C ALA A 305 -6.18 -9.73 -0.10
N ALA A 306 -5.92 -10.99 -0.51
CA ALA A 306 -6.32 -11.49 -1.82
C ALA A 306 -7.84 -11.40 -2.02
N SER A 307 -8.63 -11.86 -1.04
CA SER A 307 -10.09 -11.79 -1.10
C SER A 307 -10.60 -10.35 -1.22
N TYR A 308 -10.00 -9.39 -0.50
CA TYR A 308 -10.36 -7.98 -0.64
C TYR A 308 -9.96 -7.39 -1.99
N PHE A 309 -8.79 -7.74 -2.54
CA PHE A 309 -8.43 -7.34 -3.90
C PHE A 309 -9.39 -7.93 -4.95
N GLU A 310 -9.93 -9.13 -4.76
CA GLU A 310 -10.97 -9.67 -5.65
C GLU A 310 -12.27 -8.87 -5.57
N LYS A 311 -12.73 -8.51 -4.35
CA LYS A 311 -13.89 -7.63 -4.15
C LYS A 311 -13.70 -6.26 -4.80
N ALA A 312 -12.48 -5.71 -4.71
CA ALA A 312 -12.08 -4.47 -5.36
C ALA A 312 -11.79 -4.62 -6.88
N ALA A 313 -12.18 -5.74 -7.51
CA ALA A 313 -11.96 -6.05 -8.93
C ALA A 313 -10.49 -6.02 -9.39
N SER A 314 -9.54 -6.09 -8.46
CA SER A 314 -8.09 -6.05 -8.68
C SER A 314 -7.49 -7.45 -8.73
N LEU A 315 -7.97 -8.29 -9.65
CA LEU A 315 -7.62 -9.73 -9.72
C LEU A 315 -6.11 -10.00 -9.86
N LYS A 316 -5.35 -9.15 -10.55
CA LYS A 316 -3.89 -9.33 -10.64
C LYS A 316 -3.21 -9.17 -9.28
N ALA A 317 -3.63 -8.18 -8.49
CA ALA A 317 -3.14 -8.00 -7.12
C ALA A 317 -3.56 -9.17 -6.24
N ALA A 318 -4.82 -9.62 -6.34
CA ALA A 318 -5.30 -10.80 -5.62
C ALA A 318 -4.48 -12.06 -5.91
N ALA A 319 -4.18 -12.33 -7.18
CA ALA A 319 -3.37 -13.47 -7.59
C ALA A 319 -1.93 -13.40 -7.03
N ILE A 320 -1.33 -12.21 -6.98
CA ILE A 320 -0.02 -11.99 -6.35
C ILE A 320 -0.10 -12.32 -4.85
N GLN A 321 -1.13 -11.84 -4.15
CA GLN A 321 -1.33 -12.13 -2.73
C GLN A 321 -1.56 -13.63 -2.48
N TYR A 322 -2.35 -14.33 -3.31
CA TYR A 322 -2.52 -15.79 -3.19
C TYR A 322 -1.19 -16.53 -3.39
N ARG A 323 -0.37 -16.13 -4.35
CA ARG A 323 0.96 -16.72 -4.55
C ARG A 323 1.84 -16.53 -3.32
N GLU A 324 1.83 -15.33 -2.73
CA GLU A 324 2.61 -15.00 -1.54
C GLU A 324 2.09 -15.70 -0.28
N ALA A 325 0.77 -15.88 -0.16
CA ALA A 325 0.15 -16.72 0.86
C ALA A 325 0.65 -18.17 0.74
N GLY A 326 0.66 -18.73 -0.48
CA GLY A 326 1.17 -20.07 -0.74
C GLY A 326 2.64 -20.25 -0.33
N ALA A 327 3.49 -19.27 -0.68
CA ALA A 327 4.89 -19.28 -0.28
C ALA A 327 5.08 -19.21 1.25
N SER A 328 4.27 -18.42 1.96
CA SER A 328 4.29 -18.33 3.41
C SER A 328 3.75 -19.59 4.09
N PHE A 329 2.70 -20.22 3.56
CA PHE A 329 2.25 -21.56 4.03
C PHE A 329 3.34 -22.62 3.84
N ALA A 330 4.05 -22.61 2.71
CA ALA A 330 5.14 -23.54 2.45
C ALA A 330 6.29 -23.37 3.48
N LYS A 331 6.64 -22.12 3.84
CA LYS A 331 7.61 -21.81 4.89
C LYS A 331 7.16 -22.29 6.27
N ALA A 332 5.86 -22.29 6.54
CA ALA A 332 5.25 -22.85 7.74
C ALA A 332 5.01 -24.37 7.68
N HIS A 333 5.52 -25.06 6.65
CA HIS A 333 5.34 -26.50 6.42
C HIS A 333 3.89 -26.95 6.15
N GLU A 334 2.97 -26.03 5.84
CA GLU A 334 1.57 -26.30 5.48
C GLU A 334 1.41 -26.62 3.98
N THR A 335 1.93 -27.77 3.55
CA THR A 335 2.02 -28.13 2.12
C THR A 335 0.68 -28.18 1.39
N SER A 336 -0.41 -28.65 2.02
CA SER A 336 -1.74 -28.69 1.38
C SER A 336 -2.27 -27.28 1.12
N ARG A 337 -2.19 -26.39 2.12
CA ARG A 337 -2.68 -25.02 2.02
C ARG A 337 -1.83 -24.21 1.04
N ALA A 338 -0.51 -24.46 1.00
CA ALA A 338 0.38 -23.85 0.02
C ALA A 338 -0.06 -24.16 -1.42
N LEU A 339 -0.31 -25.44 -1.71
CA LEU A 339 -0.78 -25.88 -3.03
C LEU A 339 -2.14 -25.26 -3.40
N GLU A 340 -3.10 -25.26 -2.47
CA GLU A 340 -4.41 -24.61 -2.66
C GLU A 340 -4.28 -23.13 -3.03
N HIS A 341 -3.39 -22.38 -2.36
CA HIS A 341 -3.22 -20.95 -2.63
C HIS A 341 -2.46 -20.69 -3.93
N HIS A 342 -1.51 -21.55 -4.33
CA HIS A 342 -0.89 -21.43 -5.65
C HIS A 342 -1.86 -21.75 -6.79
N GLU A 343 -2.81 -22.67 -6.57
CA GLU A 343 -3.90 -22.93 -7.52
C GLU A 343 -4.85 -21.74 -7.64
N LEU A 344 -5.28 -21.16 -6.52
CA LEU A 344 -6.07 -19.93 -6.50
C LEU A 344 -5.34 -18.81 -7.23
N ALA A 345 -4.03 -18.64 -6.99
CA ALA A 345 -3.23 -17.65 -7.70
C ALA A 345 -3.28 -17.83 -9.23
N ALA A 346 -3.10 -19.06 -9.74
CA ALA A 346 -3.14 -19.33 -11.17
C ALA A 346 -4.53 -19.10 -11.79
N VAL A 347 -5.58 -19.53 -11.09
CA VAL A 347 -6.98 -19.34 -11.49
C VAL A 347 -7.35 -17.85 -11.53
N THR A 348 -7.10 -17.12 -10.44
CA THR A 348 -7.36 -15.68 -10.35
C THR A 348 -6.53 -14.90 -11.37
N MET A 349 -5.25 -15.27 -11.58
CA MET A 349 -4.39 -14.65 -12.60
C MET A 349 -4.94 -14.85 -14.02
N SER A 350 -5.48 -16.04 -14.32
CA SER A 350 -6.11 -16.33 -15.62
C SER A 350 -7.31 -15.41 -15.90
N GLY A 351 -7.96 -14.89 -14.87
CA GLY A 351 -9.06 -13.93 -14.97
C GLY A 351 -8.64 -12.52 -15.41
N ALA A 352 -7.38 -12.12 -15.18
CA ALA A 352 -6.93 -10.74 -15.47
C ALA A 352 -5.73 -10.64 -16.42
N ALA A 353 -4.76 -11.54 -16.34
CA ALA A 353 -3.45 -11.33 -16.93
C ALA A 353 -3.22 -12.11 -18.24
N THR A 354 -1.98 -12.14 -18.71
CA THR A 354 -1.57 -12.83 -19.95
C THR A 354 -1.25 -14.30 -19.71
N LEU A 355 -1.14 -15.09 -20.79
CA LEU A 355 -0.68 -16.48 -20.71
C LEU A 355 0.68 -16.60 -20.00
N CYS A 356 1.62 -15.69 -20.28
CA CYS A 356 2.96 -15.72 -19.69
C CYS A 356 2.94 -15.54 -18.17
N ASP A 357 2.06 -14.68 -17.65
CA ASP A 357 1.88 -14.49 -16.21
C ASP A 357 1.39 -15.77 -15.54
N VAL A 358 0.41 -16.44 -16.16
CA VAL A 358 -0.15 -17.71 -15.68
C VAL A 358 0.85 -18.84 -15.80
N GLU A 359 1.58 -18.94 -16.91
CA GLU A 359 2.63 -19.94 -17.10
C GLU A 359 3.72 -19.82 -16.03
N SER A 360 4.12 -18.59 -15.67
CA SER A 360 5.10 -18.38 -14.60
C SER A 360 4.61 -18.92 -13.25
N LEU A 361 3.32 -18.78 -12.94
CA LEU A 361 2.73 -19.32 -11.71
C LEU A 361 2.65 -20.85 -11.75
N LEU A 362 2.18 -21.39 -12.86
CA LEU A 362 2.07 -22.84 -13.07
C LEU A 362 3.46 -23.50 -13.07
N GLY A 363 4.47 -22.84 -13.62
CA GLY A 363 5.87 -23.26 -13.62
C GLY A 363 6.42 -23.48 -12.21
N GLY A 364 6.07 -22.61 -11.26
CA GLY A 364 6.42 -22.76 -9.84
C GLY A 364 5.76 -23.98 -9.16
N MET A 365 4.71 -24.55 -9.76
CA MET A 365 4.04 -25.76 -9.27
C MET A 365 4.45 -27.04 -10.00
N ARG A 366 5.38 -26.97 -10.97
CA ARG A 366 5.84 -28.10 -11.79
C ARG A 366 6.79 -29.08 -11.07
N GLU A 367 6.95 -28.96 -9.75
CA GLU A 367 7.57 -29.97 -8.87
C GLU A 367 6.53 -30.71 -7.97
N PRO A 368 5.42 -31.25 -8.50
CA PRO A 368 4.41 -31.89 -7.68
C PRO A 368 4.95 -33.17 -7.04
N ARG A 369 4.47 -33.45 -5.82
CA ARG A 369 4.59 -34.80 -5.26
C ARG A 369 3.77 -35.75 -6.13
N HIS A 370 4.15 -37.02 -6.17
CA HIS A 370 3.69 -38.00 -7.16
C HIS A 370 2.17 -38.26 -7.19
N GLY A 371 1.38 -37.71 -6.24
CA GLY A 371 -0.09 -37.81 -6.18
C GLY A 371 -0.87 -36.60 -6.72
N GLU A 372 -0.20 -35.56 -7.21
CA GLU A 372 -0.84 -34.27 -7.55
C GLU A 372 -1.02 -34.05 -9.06
N LEU A 373 -0.69 -35.04 -9.91
CA LEU A 373 -0.72 -34.87 -11.37
C LEU A 373 -2.13 -34.62 -11.93
N ALA A 374 -3.12 -35.39 -11.47
CA ALA A 374 -4.52 -35.20 -11.89
C ALA A 374 -5.04 -33.81 -11.49
N ARG A 375 -4.59 -33.32 -10.32
CA ARG A 375 -4.90 -31.99 -9.81
C ARG A 375 -4.28 -30.90 -10.68
N LEU A 376 -3.01 -31.06 -11.07
CA LEU A 376 -2.32 -30.17 -12.00
C LEU A 376 -3.01 -30.15 -13.38
N CYS A 377 -3.40 -31.30 -13.92
CA CYS A 377 -4.14 -31.36 -15.20
C CYS A 377 -5.48 -30.60 -15.11
N SER A 378 -6.26 -30.84 -14.05
CA SER A 378 -7.51 -30.12 -13.82
C SER A 378 -7.30 -28.61 -13.66
N LEU A 379 -6.18 -28.19 -13.06
CA LEU A 379 -5.84 -26.77 -12.97
C LEU A 379 -5.57 -26.15 -14.34
N TYR A 380 -4.78 -26.80 -15.20
CA TYR A 380 -4.58 -26.33 -16.58
C TYR A 380 -5.90 -26.19 -17.34
N GLU A 381 -6.82 -27.15 -17.17
CA GLU A 381 -8.15 -27.10 -17.77
C GLU A 381 -8.95 -25.88 -17.28
N ARG A 382 -9.03 -25.66 -15.96
CA ARG A 382 -9.74 -24.51 -15.38
C ARG A 382 -9.16 -23.17 -15.87
N CYS A 383 -7.83 -23.05 -15.89
CA CYS A 383 -7.17 -21.84 -16.39
C CYS A 383 -7.51 -21.61 -17.87
N ALA A 384 -7.48 -22.67 -18.69
CA ALA A 384 -7.83 -22.61 -20.11
C ALA A 384 -9.30 -22.22 -20.32
N GLU A 385 -10.23 -22.74 -19.52
CA GLU A 385 -11.64 -22.37 -19.55
C GLU A 385 -11.86 -20.88 -19.23
N ILE A 386 -11.13 -20.33 -18.26
CA ILE A 386 -11.19 -18.90 -17.92
C ILE A 386 -10.66 -18.04 -19.07
N PHE A 387 -9.56 -18.42 -19.71
CA PHE A 387 -9.09 -17.73 -20.92
C PHE A 387 -10.13 -17.80 -22.04
N ALA A 388 -10.72 -18.98 -22.29
CA ALA A 388 -11.74 -19.14 -23.31
C ALA A 388 -13.01 -18.31 -23.03
N ALA A 389 -13.42 -18.18 -21.76
CA ALA A 389 -14.54 -17.34 -21.34
C ALA A 389 -14.30 -15.84 -21.58
N ARG A 390 -13.03 -15.42 -21.69
CA ARG A 390 -12.60 -14.06 -22.06
C ARG A 390 -12.31 -13.93 -23.57
N ASP A 391 -12.82 -14.87 -24.37
CA ASP A 391 -12.54 -15.03 -25.80
C ASP A 391 -11.07 -15.23 -26.20
N ARG A 392 -10.18 -15.54 -25.24
CA ARG A 392 -8.74 -15.77 -25.45
C ARG A 392 -8.45 -17.25 -25.78
N ARG A 393 -9.00 -17.70 -26.90
CA ARG A 393 -8.99 -19.10 -27.32
C ARG A 393 -7.58 -19.63 -27.61
N VAL A 394 -6.65 -18.79 -28.07
CA VAL A 394 -5.27 -19.23 -28.35
C VAL A 394 -4.49 -19.40 -27.06
N SER A 395 -4.63 -18.49 -26.09
CA SER A 395 -4.07 -18.70 -24.75
C SER A 395 -4.60 -19.98 -24.09
N ALA A 396 -5.91 -20.26 -24.22
CA ALA A 396 -6.51 -21.51 -23.73
C ALA A 396 -5.90 -22.75 -24.40
N ALA A 397 -5.71 -22.73 -25.73
CA ALA A 397 -5.09 -23.82 -26.47
C ALA A 397 -3.64 -24.08 -26.04
N LEU A 398 -2.87 -23.01 -25.84
CA LEU A 398 -1.47 -23.09 -25.43
C LEU A 398 -1.31 -23.62 -24.00
N LEU A 399 -2.21 -23.32 -23.07
CA LEU A 399 -2.22 -23.95 -21.75
C LEU A 399 -2.37 -25.47 -21.83
N HIS A 400 -3.23 -25.97 -22.73
CA HIS A 400 -3.36 -27.40 -22.97
C HIS A 400 -2.11 -28.01 -23.62
N ILE A 401 -1.43 -27.29 -24.53
CA ILE A 401 -0.14 -27.73 -25.07
C ILE A 401 0.90 -27.84 -23.95
N LEU A 402 1.04 -26.81 -23.11
CA LEU A 402 1.95 -26.79 -21.98
C LEU A 402 1.71 -27.97 -21.03
N ALA A 403 0.45 -28.29 -20.74
CA ALA A 403 0.09 -29.45 -19.94
C ALA A 403 0.53 -30.78 -20.59
N ALA A 404 0.26 -30.94 -21.90
CA ALA A 404 0.63 -32.15 -22.64
C ALA A 404 2.15 -32.34 -22.74
N ASP A 405 2.89 -31.26 -22.97
CA ASP A 405 4.35 -31.30 -23.09
C ASP A 405 4.99 -31.61 -21.74
N TYR A 406 4.49 -30.99 -20.66
CA TYR A 406 4.91 -31.31 -19.29
C TYR A 406 4.73 -32.80 -18.97
N LEU A 407 3.56 -33.38 -19.32
CA LEU A 407 3.27 -34.81 -19.11
C LEU A 407 4.25 -35.72 -19.85
N VAL A 408 4.66 -35.36 -21.06
CA VAL A 408 5.60 -36.14 -21.89
C VAL A 408 7.04 -36.02 -21.36
N GLU A 409 7.47 -34.81 -21.03
CA GLU A 409 8.84 -34.52 -20.57
C GLU A 409 9.14 -35.12 -19.19
N HIS A 410 8.21 -34.98 -18.24
CA HIS A 410 8.46 -35.29 -16.82
C HIS A 410 7.99 -36.67 -16.39
N ARG A 411 7.72 -37.55 -17.38
CA ARG A 411 7.13 -38.89 -17.24
C ARG A 411 7.26 -39.48 -15.81
N PRO A 412 6.20 -39.41 -14.99
CA PRO A 412 6.26 -39.86 -13.60
C PRO A 412 6.65 -41.34 -13.54
N LYS A 413 7.66 -41.68 -12.72
CA LYS A 413 8.26 -43.03 -12.68
C LYS A 413 7.29 -44.18 -12.34
N ARG A 414 6.08 -43.88 -11.84
CA ARG A 414 5.09 -44.87 -11.37
C ARG A 414 3.73 -44.85 -12.10
N LEU A 415 3.48 -43.89 -13.00
CA LEU A 415 2.28 -43.92 -13.84
C LEU A 415 2.54 -44.79 -15.06
N GLY A 416 1.52 -45.55 -15.47
CA GLY A 416 1.60 -46.36 -16.68
C GLY A 416 1.92 -45.47 -17.88
N ARG A 417 2.77 -45.96 -18.81
CA ARG A 417 3.06 -45.23 -20.06
C ARG A 417 1.77 -44.82 -20.77
N ASP A 418 0.76 -45.68 -20.68
CA ASP A 418 -0.51 -45.54 -21.37
C ASP A 418 -1.40 -44.47 -20.71
N GLU A 419 -1.37 -44.35 -19.39
CA GLU A 419 -2.14 -43.33 -18.65
C GLU A 419 -1.62 -41.92 -18.93
N VAL A 420 -0.29 -41.72 -18.88
CA VAL A 420 0.35 -40.45 -19.23
C VAL A 420 0.09 -40.09 -20.69
N SER A 421 0.17 -41.07 -21.59
CA SER A 421 -0.12 -40.89 -23.01
C SER A 421 -1.58 -40.51 -23.26
N ALA A 422 -2.53 -41.11 -22.53
CA ALA A 422 -3.95 -40.79 -22.63
C ALA A 422 -4.24 -39.36 -22.17
N LEU A 423 -3.69 -38.91 -21.04
CA LEU A 423 -3.83 -37.53 -20.55
C LEU A 423 -3.21 -36.52 -21.51
N ALA A 424 -1.99 -36.77 -22.00
CA ALA A 424 -1.36 -35.89 -22.99
C ALA A 424 -2.18 -35.82 -24.28
N THR A 425 -2.76 -36.93 -24.72
CA THR A 425 -3.65 -36.99 -25.89
C THR A 425 -4.94 -36.19 -25.69
N HIS A 426 -5.52 -36.26 -24.49
CA HIS A 426 -6.68 -35.48 -24.09
C HIS A 426 -6.40 -33.98 -24.16
N HIS A 427 -5.34 -33.50 -23.52
CA HIS A 427 -4.95 -32.08 -23.60
C HIS A 427 -4.66 -31.64 -25.05
N ARG A 428 -3.95 -32.45 -25.85
CA ARG A 428 -3.72 -32.15 -27.28
C ARG A 428 -5.01 -32.11 -28.10
N ARG A 429 -6.06 -32.85 -27.72
CA ARG A 429 -7.38 -32.77 -28.37
C ARG A 429 -8.06 -31.45 -28.02
N ARG A 430 -8.10 -31.10 -26.74
CA ARG A 430 -8.67 -29.82 -26.26
C ARG A 430 -7.96 -28.61 -26.87
N ALA A 431 -6.64 -28.64 -26.98
CA ALA A 431 -5.88 -27.60 -27.69
C ALA A 431 -6.33 -27.44 -29.15
N ARG A 432 -6.51 -28.55 -29.87
CA ARG A 432 -7.03 -28.55 -31.26
C ARG A 432 -8.45 -27.99 -31.32
N ASP A 433 -9.31 -28.33 -30.38
CA ASP A 433 -10.68 -27.82 -30.33
C ASP A 433 -10.70 -26.29 -30.17
N TYR A 434 -9.84 -25.73 -29.30
CA TYR A 434 -9.70 -24.29 -29.15
C TYR A 434 -9.09 -23.59 -30.37
N PHE A 435 -8.05 -24.16 -30.99
CA PHE A 435 -7.52 -23.62 -32.25
C PHE A 435 -8.57 -23.64 -33.36
N ASN A 436 -9.36 -24.71 -33.46
CA ASN A 436 -10.46 -24.79 -34.42
C ASN A 436 -11.54 -23.73 -34.14
N ALA A 437 -11.89 -23.52 -32.88
CA ALA A 437 -12.84 -22.48 -32.47
C ALA A 437 -12.31 -21.05 -32.71
N ALA A 438 -10.99 -20.86 -32.68
CA ALA A 438 -10.33 -19.62 -33.11
C ALA A 438 -10.17 -19.51 -34.64
N GLU A 439 -10.77 -20.44 -35.41
CA GLU A 439 -10.65 -20.56 -36.86
C GLU A 439 -9.19 -20.73 -37.36
N LEU A 440 -8.29 -21.27 -36.53
CA LEU A 440 -6.87 -21.51 -36.84
C LEU A 440 -6.60 -22.99 -37.23
N ARG A 441 -7.57 -23.62 -37.91
CA ARG A 441 -7.46 -25.04 -38.30
C ARG A 441 -6.30 -25.22 -39.28
N GLY A 442 -5.31 -26.04 -38.90
CA GLY A 442 -4.14 -26.33 -39.74
C GLY A 442 -3.12 -25.19 -39.79
N ALA A 443 -3.30 -24.14 -38.98
CA ALA A 443 -2.30 -23.09 -38.83
C ALA A 443 -1.01 -23.67 -38.20
N PRO A 444 0.15 -23.03 -38.41
CA PRO A 444 1.40 -23.48 -37.83
C PRO A 444 1.35 -23.52 -36.30
N GLN A 445 2.10 -24.43 -35.67
CA GLN A 445 2.18 -24.49 -34.20
C GLN A 445 3.21 -23.50 -33.61
N ASP A 446 4.02 -22.85 -34.46
CA ASP A 446 4.96 -21.82 -34.03
C ASP A 446 4.21 -20.50 -33.74
N LEU A 447 4.45 -19.93 -32.55
CA LEU A 447 3.75 -18.74 -32.09
C LEU A 447 4.01 -17.50 -32.96
N ARG A 448 5.21 -17.37 -33.53
CA ARG A 448 5.53 -16.22 -34.41
C ARG A 448 4.78 -16.34 -35.72
N GLN A 449 4.72 -17.55 -36.27
CA GLN A 449 3.95 -17.82 -37.48
C GLN A 449 2.44 -17.63 -37.25
N LEU A 450 1.93 -17.99 -36.06
CA LEU A 450 0.53 -17.72 -35.69
C LEU A 450 0.23 -16.22 -35.56
N VAL A 451 1.15 -15.43 -35.00
CA VAL A 451 1.02 -13.96 -34.97
C VAL A 451 0.96 -13.43 -36.40
N TRP A 452 1.91 -13.82 -37.25
CA TRP A 452 1.97 -13.40 -38.65
C TRP A 452 0.67 -13.76 -39.40
N TYR A 453 0.20 -15.01 -39.28
CA TYR A 453 -1.03 -15.48 -39.91
C TYR A 453 -2.27 -14.72 -39.43
N SER A 454 -2.31 -14.35 -38.14
CA SER A 454 -3.43 -13.58 -37.57
C SER A 454 -3.45 -12.15 -38.11
N ILE A 455 -2.29 -11.53 -38.27
CA ILE A 455 -2.13 -10.21 -38.89
C ILE A 455 -2.57 -10.27 -40.36
N GLU A 456 -2.03 -11.21 -41.14
CA GLU A 456 -2.36 -11.37 -42.58
C GLU A 456 -3.88 -11.51 -42.78
N ARG A 457 -4.53 -12.33 -41.96
CA ARG A 457 -5.98 -12.58 -42.05
C ARG A 457 -6.84 -11.36 -41.77
N ARG A 458 -6.38 -10.44 -40.92
CA ARG A 458 -7.11 -9.22 -40.52
C ARG A 458 -6.47 -7.96 -41.10
N LEU A 459 -5.63 -8.09 -42.13
CA LEU A 459 -4.76 -7.01 -42.61
C LEU A 459 -5.58 -5.79 -43.07
N ASP A 460 -6.67 -6.01 -43.80
CA ASP A 460 -7.55 -4.94 -44.29
C ASP A 460 -8.17 -4.12 -43.15
N GLU A 461 -8.58 -4.78 -42.06
CA GLU A 461 -9.20 -4.12 -40.91
C GLU A 461 -8.13 -3.40 -40.06
N LEU A 462 -6.97 -4.03 -39.90
CA LEU A 462 -5.81 -3.48 -39.17
C LEU A 462 -5.24 -2.23 -39.85
N THR A 463 -5.22 -2.20 -41.18
CA THR A 463 -4.73 -1.06 -42.00
C THR A 463 -5.79 -0.01 -42.28
N SER A 464 -7.06 -0.26 -41.91
CA SER A 464 -8.14 0.70 -42.04
C SER A 464 -7.89 1.96 -41.20
N GLN A 465 -8.55 3.07 -41.57
CA GLN A 465 -8.44 4.33 -40.81
C GLN A 465 -8.91 4.20 -39.35
N GLN A 466 -9.84 3.29 -39.08
CA GLN A 466 -10.38 3.08 -37.74
C GLN A 466 -9.54 2.08 -36.92
N GLY A 467 -8.76 1.24 -37.59
CA GLY A 467 -8.08 0.10 -36.99
C GLY A 467 -9.05 -1.00 -36.55
N LEU A 468 -8.49 -2.12 -36.13
CA LEU A 468 -9.24 -3.24 -35.60
C LEU A 468 -9.71 -2.94 -34.17
N SER A 469 -11.02 -2.78 -33.99
CA SER A 469 -11.61 -2.45 -32.68
C SER A 469 -12.03 -3.72 -31.91
N GLY A 470 -11.54 -3.84 -30.68
CA GLY A 470 -12.02 -4.80 -29.69
C GLY A 470 -12.85 -4.13 -28.58
N GLU A 471 -13.17 -4.87 -27.53
CA GLU A 471 -14.03 -4.40 -26.44
C GLU A 471 -13.47 -3.14 -25.72
N ASN A 472 -12.18 -3.14 -25.39
CA ASN A 472 -11.51 -2.05 -24.66
C ASN A 472 -10.19 -1.59 -25.32
N TYR A 473 -10.00 -1.92 -26.60
CA TYR A 473 -8.77 -1.60 -27.33
C TYR A 473 -9.01 -1.38 -28.82
N VAL A 474 -8.05 -0.73 -29.46
CA VAL A 474 -7.94 -0.64 -30.92
C VAL A 474 -6.53 -1.04 -31.33
N VAL A 475 -6.40 -1.95 -32.29
CA VAL A 475 -5.13 -2.31 -32.91
C VAL A 475 -5.03 -1.67 -34.29
N ARG A 476 -3.92 -0.98 -34.56
CA ARG A 476 -3.64 -0.34 -35.84
C ARG A 476 -2.39 -0.92 -36.47
N PHE A 477 -2.36 -0.87 -37.79
CA PHE A 477 -1.19 -1.21 -38.58
C PHE A 477 -1.01 -0.21 -39.72
N VAL A 478 -0.48 0.96 -39.39
CA VAL A 478 -0.35 2.07 -40.35
C VAL A 478 0.58 1.66 -41.49
N ASP A 479 0.07 1.75 -42.72
CA ASP A 479 0.77 1.38 -43.96
C ASP A 479 1.35 -0.05 -43.94
N ALA A 480 0.76 -0.96 -43.14
CA ALA A 480 1.28 -2.30 -42.91
C ALA A 480 2.79 -2.30 -42.56
N SER A 481 3.24 -1.32 -41.77
CA SER A 481 4.64 -1.16 -41.39
C SER A 481 4.80 -0.82 -39.91
N ASP A 482 5.97 -1.15 -39.36
CA ASP A 482 6.36 -0.76 -38.02
C ASP A 482 6.52 0.77 -37.95
N ILE A 483 5.73 1.43 -37.11
CA ILE A 483 5.68 2.90 -37.03
C ILE A 483 6.99 3.56 -36.54
N ILE A 484 7.94 2.80 -35.98
CA ILE A 484 9.22 3.32 -35.48
C ILE A 484 10.37 2.94 -36.40
N SER A 485 10.44 1.67 -36.81
CA SER A 485 11.53 1.18 -37.66
C SER A 485 11.25 1.29 -39.15
N PHE A 486 10.00 1.56 -39.53
CA PHE A 486 9.49 1.53 -40.91
C PHE A 486 9.71 0.19 -41.61
N HIS A 487 9.82 -0.89 -40.84
CA HIS A 487 9.92 -2.24 -41.35
C HIS A 487 8.56 -2.69 -41.88
N GLU A 488 8.47 -3.01 -43.16
CA GLU A 488 7.22 -3.40 -43.82
C GLU A 488 6.80 -4.83 -43.47
N PHE A 489 5.49 -5.09 -43.48
CA PHE A 489 4.93 -6.42 -43.33
C PHE A 489 5.15 -7.23 -44.61
N GLU A 490 6.15 -8.11 -44.58
CA GLU A 490 6.40 -9.01 -45.69
C GLU A 490 5.40 -10.17 -45.75
N ALA A 491 5.11 -10.61 -46.98
CA ALA A 491 4.21 -11.74 -47.29
C ALA A 491 4.78 -13.12 -46.88
N THR A 492 6.01 -13.17 -46.35
CA THR A 492 6.63 -14.40 -45.84
C THR A 492 6.82 -14.35 -44.32
N PRO A 493 6.48 -15.42 -43.58
CA PRO A 493 6.67 -15.46 -42.14
C PRO A 493 8.15 -15.46 -41.77
N GLY A 494 8.67 -14.33 -41.31
CA GLY A 494 10.06 -14.18 -40.86
C GLY A 494 10.17 -13.39 -39.56
N ASP A 495 9.44 -12.29 -39.45
CA ASP A 495 9.54 -11.37 -38.32
C ASP A 495 8.54 -11.64 -37.20
N ALA A 496 9.02 -11.47 -35.97
CA ALA A 496 8.16 -11.49 -34.80
C ALA A 496 7.53 -10.10 -34.61
N TRP A 497 6.21 -10.04 -34.66
CA TRP A 497 5.43 -8.82 -34.44
C TRP A 497 4.86 -8.79 -33.02
N VAL A 498 4.78 -7.60 -32.45
CA VAL A 498 4.28 -7.32 -31.09
C VAL A 498 3.38 -6.09 -31.14
N LEU A 499 2.54 -5.90 -30.13
CA LEU A 499 1.74 -4.69 -29.98
C LEU A 499 2.43 -3.74 -29.02
N MET A 500 2.55 -2.47 -29.42
CA MET A 500 3.04 -1.38 -28.57
C MET A 500 1.88 -0.44 -28.26
N LEU A 501 1.68 -0.08 -27.00
CA LEU A 501 0.72 0.94 -26.60
C LEU A 501 1.17 2.29 -27.15
N THR A 502 0.29 3.03 -27.80
CA THR A 502 0.61 4.32 -28.40
C THR A 502 -0.36 5.43 -28.02
N GLY A 503 -1.46 5.09 -27.38
CA GLY A 503 -2.43 6.06 -26.91
C GLY A 503 -3.51 5.44 -26.03
N GLU A 504 -4.28 6.31 -25.41
CA GLU A 504 -5.51 5.95 -24.70
C GLU A 504 -6.55 7.02 -25.01
N ARG A 505 -7.77 6.60 -25.34
CA ARG A 505 -8.90 7.49 -25.57
C ARG A 505 -9.50 7.93 -24.23
N PRO A 506 -10.21 9.07 -24.15
CA PRO A 506 -10.84 9.54 -22.91
C PRO A 506 -11.83 8.56 -22.26
N ASN A 507 -12.35 7.61 -23.03
CA ASN A 507 -13.25 6.55 -22.55
C ASN A 507 -12.50 5.29 -22.07
N GLY A 508 -11.17 5.35 -21.90
CA GLY A 508 -10.34 4.23 -21.42
C GLY A 508 -9.95 3.21 -22.50
N VAL A 509 -10.33 3.43 -23.77
CA VAL A 509 -9.95 2.53 -24.86
C VAL A 509 -8.48 2.69 -25.20
N ARG A 510 -7.72 1.61 -25.06
CA ARG A 510 -6.26 1.58 -25.31
C ARG A 510 -5.94 1.40 -26.79
N ILE A 511 -5.03 2.19 -27.32
CA ILE A 511 -4.64 2.15 -28.73
C ILE A 511 -3.27 1.49 -28.83
N TYR A 512 -3.18 0.46 -29.65
CA TYR A 512 -1.96 -0.30 -29.90
C TYR A 512 -1.58 -0.22 -31.38
N ASP A 513 -0.28 -0.11 -31.65
CA ASP A 513 0.27 -0.25 -33.00
C ASP A 513 1.14 -1.52 -33.08
N LEU A 514 1.07 -2.19 -34.23
CA LEU A 514 1.95 -3.31 -34.55
C LEU A 514 3.37 -2.80 -34.80
N VAL A 515 4.33 -3.35 -34.05
CA VAL A 515 5.77 -3.09 -34.23
C VAL A 515 6.53 -4.42 -34.24
N THR A 516 7.74 -4.40 -34.77
CA THR A 516 8.60 -5.57 -34.75
C THR A 516 9.17 -5.80 -33.33
N ALA A 517 9.43 -7.05 -32.99
CA ALA A 517 10.15 -7.41 -31.77
C ALA A 517 11.58 -6.82 -31.75
N HIS A 518 12.15 -6.48 -32.92
CA HIS A 518 13.40 -5.74 -33.02
C HIS A 518 13.26 -4.32 -32.48
N THR A 519 12.22 -3.59 -32.89
CA THR A 519 11.88 -2.26 -32.35
C THR A 519 11.67 -2.30 -30.84
N MET A 520 10.87 -3.26 -30.34
CA MET A 520 10.68 -3.44 -28.90
C MET A 520 12.02 -3.62 -28.17
N ARG A 521 12.92 -4.49 -28.66
CA ARG A 521 14.24 -4.70 -28.06
C ARG A 521 15.14 -3.45 -28.11
N ARG A 522 14.98 -2.59 -29.11
CA ARG A 522 15.70 -1.30 -29.19
C ARG A 522 15.17 -0.28 -28.20
N LEU A 523 13.86 -0.23 -28.00
CA LEU A 523 13.18 0.74 -27.14
C LEU A 523 13.21 0.34 -25.66
N ALA A 524 13.18 -0.95 -25.38
CA ALA A 524 13.23 -1.53 -24.04
C ALA A 524 14.26 -2.68 -24.00
N PRO A 525 15.58 -2.38 -24.02
CA PRO A 525 16.64 -3.40 -24.15
C PRO A 525 16.77 -4.35 -22.97
N ALA A 526 16.09 -4.10 -21.85
CA ALA A 526 16.02 -5.02 -20.73
C ALA A 526 14.76 -5.90 -20.84
N ARG A 527 14.92 -7.10 -21.41
CA ARG A 527 13.97 -8.22 -21.25
C ARG A 527 13.98 -8.68 -19.79
N ARG A 528 13.32 -7.89 -18.94
CA ARG A 528 12.71 -8.17 -17.64
C ARG A 528 12.38 -6.80 -17.04
N LEU A 529 11.23 -6.25 -17.41
CA LEU A 529 10.56 -5.15 -16.71
C LEU A 529 10.13 -5.54 -15.27
N THR A 530 10.67 -6.63 -14.71
CA THR A 530 10.38 -7.14 -13.37
C THR A 530 11.60 -7.49 -12.52
N ASP A 531 12.86 -7.47 -13.00
CA ASP A 531 14.01 -7.87 -12.15
C ASP A 531 15.35 -7.23 -12.57
N VAL A 532 15.50 -5.90 -12.46
CA VAL A 532 16.84 -5.29 -12.40
C VAL A 532 16.89 -4.25 -11.28
N PHE A 533 17.17 -4.71 -10.06
CA PHE A 533 17.71 -3.86 -9.01
C PHE A 533 19.12 -3.44 -9.41
N VAL A 534 19.26 -2.24 -9.95
CA VAL A 534 20.54 -1.51 -9.96
C VAL A 534 20.60 -0.71 -8.65
N PRO A 535 21.67 -0.84 -7.84
CA PRO A 535 21.87 0.06 -6.70
C PRO A 535 22.12 1.48 -7.26
N GLY A 536 21.13 2.36 -7.17
CA GLY A 536 21.26 3.76 -7.64
C GLY A 536 20.11 4.34 -8.47
N GLY A 537 18.87 3.84 -8.33
CA GLY A 537 17.67 4.42 -8.97
C GLY A 537 17.27 3.71 -10.26
N GLU A 538 15.98 3.38 -10.40
CA GLU A 538 15.43 2.76 -11.61
C GLU A 538 15.66 3.65 -12.83
N ARG A 539 16.45 3.18 -13.80
CA ARG A 539 16.59 3.86 -15.08
C ARG A 539 15.35 3.57 -15.92
N LYS A 540 14.31 4.39 -15.75
CA LYS A 540 13.06 4.32 -16.52
C LYS A 540 13.30 4.82 -17.95
N TRP A 541 13.03 3.97 -18.94
CA TRP A 541 13.22 4.31 -20.36
C TRP A 541 12.02 5.15 -20.85
N PRO A 542 12.25 6.30 -21.51
CA PRO A 542 11.16 7.14 -21.99
C PRO A 542 10.36 6.43 -23.09
N HIS A 543 9.03 6.54 -23.02
CA HIS A 543 8.17 6.07 -24.09
C HIS A 543 8.28 7.03 -25.29
N PRO A 544 8.45 6.54 -26.53
CA PRO A 544 8.69 7.42 -27.70
C PRO A 544 7.47 8.27 -28.08
N ILE A 545 6.26 7.81 -27.71
CA ILE A 545 4.98 8.46 -28.04
C ILE A 545 4.28 9.07 -26.81
N LEU A 546 4.11 8.30 -25.73
CA LEU A 546 3.44 8.77 -24.51
C LEU A 546 4.36 9.66 -23.64
N PRO A 547 3.82 10.67 -22.94
CA PRO A 547 4.60 11.56 -22.08
C PRO A 547 4.95 10.91 -20.72
N ARG A 548 5.37 9.65 -20.73
CA ARG A 548 5.78 8.88 -19.55
C ARG A 548 6.87 7.88 -19.91
N ALA A 549 7.45 7.22 -18.92
CA ALA A 549 8.32 6.08 -19.17
C ALA A 549 7.51 4.84 -19.59
N PHE A 550 8.20 3.87 -20.20
CA PHE A 550 7.63 2.55 -20.42
C PHE A 550 7.24 1.88 -19.10
N GLU A 551 6.09 1.23 -19.11
CA GLU A 551 5.52 0.47 -18.00
C GLU A 551 5.26 -0.98 -18.41
N ALA A 552 5.07 -1.84 -17.41
CA ALA A 552 4.69 -3.23 -17.63
C ALA A 552 3.30 -3.28 -18.31
N GLY A 553 3.24 -3.82 -19.53
CA GLY A 553 1.99 -3.90 -20.33
C GLY A 553 1.91 -2.88 -21.47
N ASP A 554 2.93 -2.05 -21.67
CA ASP A 554 3.06 -1.23 -22.88
C ASP A 554 3.40 -2.07 -24.12
N PHE A 555 3.97 -3.26 -23.92
CA PHE A 555 4.15 -4.25 -24.98
C PHE A 555 3.33 -5.50 -24.69
N ILE A 556 2.70 -6.03 -25.74
CA ILE A 556 2.01 -7.32 -25.73
C ILE A 556 2.68 -8.22 -26.77
N GLU A 557 3.16 -9.38 -26.32
CA GLU A 557 3.88 -10.35 -27.15
C GLU A 557 3.08 -11.65 -27.31
N GLY A 558 3.41 -12.41 -28.35
CA GLY A 558 2.99 -13.81 -28.49
C GLY A 558 1.47 -14.01 -28.54
N ALA A 559 0.96 -14.91 -27.68
CA ALA A 559 -0.45 -15.30 -27.66
C ALA A 559 -1.40 -14.12 -27.41
N GLY A 560 -0.96 -13.11 -26.65
CA GLY A 560 -1.75 -11.91 -26.40
C GLY A 560 -2.04 -11.10 -27.66
N VAL A 561 -1.08 -11.06 -28.59
CA VAL A 561 -1.27 -10.41 -29.90
C VAL A 561 -2.33 -11.15 -30.71
N ILE A 562 -2.23 -12.47 -30.75
CA ILE A 562 -3.17 -13.33 -31.50
C ILE A 562 -4.58 -13.20 -30.94
N ASP A 563 -4.74 -13.33 -29.62
CA ASP A 563 -6.04 -13.20 -28.97
C ASP A 563 -6.66 -11.82 -29.24
N MET A 564 -5.90 -10.72 -29.13
CA MET A 564 -6.44 -9.39 -29.45
C MET A 564 -6.86 -9.25 -30.92
N ILE A 565 -6.13 -9.85 -31.87
CA ILE A 565 -6.49 -9.75 -33.29
C ILE A 565 -7.71 -10.63 -33.63
N LEU A 566 -7.82 -11.81 -33.02
CA LEU A 566 -8.86 -12.78 -33.36
C LEU A 566 -10.15 -12.62 -32.54
N SER A 567 -10.09 -12.07 -31.33
CA SER A 567 -11.28 -11.83 -30.50
C SER A 567 -12.05 -10.58 -30.92
N ALA A 568 -11.44 -9.69 -31.71
CA ALA A 568 -12.13 -8.52 -32.24
C ALA A 568 -13.27 -8.94 -33.18
N PRO A 569 -14.51 -8.44 -32.98
CA PRO A 569 -15.65 -8.78 -33.82
C PRO A 569 -15.35 -8.49 -35.29
N ARG A 570 -15.87 -9.34 -36.19
CA ARG A 570 -15.84 -9.05 -37.62
C ARG A 570 -16.90 -8.02 -37.95
N GLU A 571 -16.57 -7.01 -38.73
CA GLU A 571 -17.61 -6.22 -39.36
C GLU A 571 -18.47 -7.14 -40.24
N PRO A 572 -19.80 -7.09 -40.13
CA PRO A 572 -20.65 -7.86 -41.02
C PRO A 572 -20.35 -7.39 -42.45
N LYS A 573 -19.87 -8.30 -43.31
CA LYS A 573 -19.63 -8.01 -44.73
C LYS A 573 -20.88 -7.33 -45.29
N ALA A 574 -20.71 -6.10 -45.78
CA ALA A 574 -21.77 -5.36 -46.46
C ALA A 574 -22.36 -6.24 -47.57
N GLY A 575 -23.57 -6.77 -47.33
CA GLY A 575 -24.25 -7.70 -48.24
C GLY A 575 -24.86 -8.95 -47.58
N ALA A 576 -24.54 -9.28 -46.33
CA ALA A 576 -25.26 -10.33 -45.61
C ALA A 576 -26.56 -9.76 -45.01
N ILE A 577 -27.66 -9.87 -45.77
CA ILE A 577 -29.00 -9.61 -45.25
C ILE A 577 -29.24 -10.57 -44.07
N PRO A 578 -29.63 -10.08 -42.87
CA PRO A 578 -30.00 -10.95 -41.78
C PRO A 578 -31.23 -11.77 -42.17
N VAL A 579 -31.14 -13.10 -42.08
CA VAL A 579 -32.25 -14.06 -42.33
C VAL A 579 -33.27 -14.07 -41.17
N SER A 580 -33.55 -12.90 -40.61
CA SER A 580 -34.59 -12.75 -39.62
C SER A 580 -35.26 -11.41 -39.85
N LEU A 581 -36.21 -11.41 -40.80
CA LEU A 581 -37.40 -10.56 -40.88
C LEU A 581 -38.13 -10.95 -42.19
N SER A 582 -38.68 -12.17 -42.18
CA SER A 582 -39.75 -12.57 -43.09
C SER A 582 -40.85 -13.21 -42.25
N ALA A 583 -41.48 -12.39 -41.41
CA ALA A 583 -42.84 -12.67 -40.95
C ALA A 583 -43.81 -12.05 -41.97
N PRO A 584 -44.81 -12.79 -42.46
CA PRO A 584 -45.77 -12.28 -43.42
C PRO A 584 -46.66 -11.22 -42.75
N GLY A 585 -47.05 -10.22 -43.53
CA GLY A 585 -47.65 -8.99 -43.04
C GLY A 585 -48.97 -9.17 -42.28
N GLU A 586 -49.10 -8.38 -41.23
CA GLU A 586 -50.39 -7.84 -40.80
C GLU A 586 -50.42 -6.36 -41.17
N GLU A 587 -51.26 -6.03 -42.15
CA GLU A 587 -51.65 -4.66 -42.47
C GLU A 587 -52.38 -4.05 -41.26
N LEU A 588 -51.81 -2.98 -40.70
CA LEU A 588 -52.55 -2.06 -39.83
C LEU A 588 -53.06 -0.89 -40.70
N PRO A 589 -54.38 -0.62 -40.74
CA PRO A 589 -54.95 0.42 -41.58
C PRO A 589 -54.67 1.82 -41.00
N PRO A 590 -54.65 2.87 -41.85
CA PRO A 590 -54.24 4.21 -41.46
C PRO A 590 -55.33 4.94 -40.64
N PRO A 591 -54.93 6.00 -39.90
CA PRO A 591 -55.75 6.57 -38.85
C PRO A 591 -56.76 7.60 -39.36
N GLY A 592 -57.99 7.50 -38.85
CA GLY A 592 -58.85 8.66 -38.60
C GLY A 592 -60.17 8.69 -39.36
N ALA A 593 -61.29 8.68 -38.61
CA ALA A 593 -62.29 9.77 -38.61
C ALA A 593 -63.44 9.46 -37.64
N SER A 594 -63.59 10.35 -36.64
CA SER A 594 -64.82 10.82 -36.01
C SER A 594 -66.16 10.13 -36.31
N ARG A 595 -66.70 9.39 -35.34
CA ARG A 595 -67.86 9.74 -34.48
C ARG A 595 -68.28 8.55 -33.63
#